data_AF-A0A3D5FJV0-F1
#
_entry.id   AF-A0A3D5FJV0-F1
#
_cell.length_a   1.000
_cell.length_b   1.000
_cell.length_c   1.000
_cell.angle_alpha   90.00
_cell.angle_beta   90.00
_cell.angle_gamma   90.00
#
_symmetry.space_group_name_H-M   'P 1'
#
loop_
_entity.id
_entity.type
_entity.pdbx_description
1 polymer ?
#
loop_
_entity_poly.entity_id
_entity_poly.type
_entity_poly.pdbx_seq_one_letter_code
_entity_poly.pdbx_strand_id
1 'polypeptide(L)'
;LAVRMQGIVLLGIFLKVTPFSEQAGMSDDEVMAGVEKALRKYFGRRGEAVVQANLDAVKRGHDEVIELPAEVIALQVNSPKFNGASDLITPVFAAQQEA
;
A
#
# COMPACT_ATOMS: atom_id res chain seq x y z
N LEU A 1 5.99 12.50 7.53
CA LEU A 1 5.78 11.03 7.62
C LEU A 1 5.19 10.43 6.33
N ALA A 2 4.23 11.12 5.69
CA ALA A 2 3.47 10.65 4.53
C ALA A 2 4.29 10.01 3.39
N VAL A 3 5.39 10.65 2.96
CA VAL A 3 6.21 10.15 1.83
C VAL A 3 6.83 8.77 2.10
N ARG A 4 7.17 8.44 3.34
CA ARG A 4 7.77 7.13 3.67
C ARG A 4 6.76 6.00 3.59
N MET A 5 5.51 6.27 3.97
CA MET A 5 4.43 5.28 3.92
C MET A 5 3.94 5.05 2.49
N GLN A 6 3.99 6.07 1.63
CA GLN A 6 3.69 5.92 0.20
C GLN A 6 4.56 4.84 -0.46
N GLY A 7 5.85 4.78 -0.11
CA GLY A 7 6.76 3.75 -0.62
C GLY A 7 6.40 2.32 -0.17
N ILE A 8 5.88 2.18 1.05
CA ILE A 8 5.47 0.88 1.61
C ILE A 8 4.16 0.40 1.00
N VAL A 9 3.20 1.31 0.79
CA VAL A 9 1.96 1.02 0.05
C VAL A 9 2.30 0.65 -1.40
N LEU A 10 3.21 1.39 -2.05
CA LEU A 10 3.65 1.10 -3.41
C LEU A 10 4.30 -0.28 -3.53
N LEU A 11 5.03 -0.74 -2.51
CA LEU A 11 5.54 -2.12 -2.47
C LEU A 11 4.41 -3.14 -2.55
N GLY A 12 3.33 -2.96 -1.79
CA GLY A 12 2.15 -3.82 -1.85
C GLY A 12 1.51 -3.86 -3.23
N ILE A 13 1.32 -2.67 -3.82
CA ILE A 13 0.81 -2.53 -5.19
C ILE A 13 1.72 -3.28 -6.18
N PHE A 14 3.03 -3.04 -6.11
CA PHE A 14 4.01 -3.67 -6.99
C PHE A 14 3.97 -5.19 -6.92
N LEU A 15 3.90 -5.76 -5.71
CA LEU A 15 3.81 -7.21 -5.53
C LEU A 15 2.51 -7.81 -6.08
N LYS A 16 1.43 -7.03 -6.11
CA LYS A 16 0.15 -7.45 -6.69
C LYS A 16 0.13 -7.38 -8.23
N VAL A 17 0.64 -6.29 -8.80
CA VAL A 17 0.46 -5.98 -10.23
C VAL A 17 1.56 -6.53 -11.13
N THR A 18 2.68 -6.98 -10.56
CA THR A 18 3.79 -7.57 -11.31
C THR A 18 3.72 -9.09 -11.31
N PRO A 19 4.21 -9.77 -12.36
CA PRO A 19 4.06 -11.22 -12.50
C PRO A 19 5.08 -12.02 -11.67
N PHE A 20 5.82 -11.40 -10.74
CA PHE A 20 6.91 -12.10 -10.02
C PHE A 20 6.38 -13.23 -9.13
N SER A 21 5.31 -12.98 -8.39
CA SER A 21 4.67 -13.94 -7.49
C SER A 21 4.17 -15.15 -8.28
N GLU A 22 3.49 -14.90 -9.40
CA GLU A 22 2.97 -15.93 -10.30
C GLU A 22 4.10 -16.74 -10.97
N GLN A 23 5.13 -16.06 -11.48
CA GLN A 23 6.29 -16.72 -12.10
C GLN A 23 7.10 -17.55 -11.10
N ALA A 24 7.12 -17.15 -9.83
CA ALA A 24 7.75 -17.89 -8.75
C ALA A 24 6.86 -19.02 -8.19
N GLY A 25 5.59 -19.12 -8.61
CA GLY A 25 4.62 -20.07 -8.09
C GLY A 25 4.26 -19.85 -6.62
N MET A 26 4.38 -18.61 -6.13
CA MET A 26 4.11 -18.25 -4.75
C MET A 26 2.65 -17.84 -4.56
N SER A 27 2.06 -18.29 -3.46
CA SER A 27 0.78 -17.77 -2.97
C SER A 27 0.92 -16.38 -2.34
N ASP A 28 -0.19 -15.64 -2.23
CA ASP A 28 -0.21 -14.32 -1.57
C ASP A 28 0.28 -14.41 -0.11
N ASP A 29 -0.03 -15.50 0.60
CA ASP A 29 0.44 -15.73 1.97
C ASP A 29 1.97 -15.90 2.04
N GLU A 30 2.56 -16.62 1.09
CA GLU A 30 4.02 -16.79 1.00
C GLU A 30 4.72 -15.48 0.65
N VAL A 31 4.11 -14.67 -0.22
CA VAL A 31 4.59 -13.31 -0.53
C VAL A 31 4.58 -12.46 0.73
N MET A 32 3.46 -12.45 1.47
CA MET A 32 3.32 -11.65 2.70
C MET A 32 4.29 -12.10 3.80
N ALA A 33 4.53 -13.41 3.95
CA ALA A 33 5.55 -13.93 4.86
C ALA A 33 6.98 -13.47 4.47
N GLY A 34 7.29 -13.44 3.18
CA GLY A 34 8.54 -12.90 2.65
C GLY A 34 8.72 -11.40 2.96
N VAL A 35 7.65 -10.62 2.78
CA VAL A 35 7.60 -9.19 3.14
C VAL A 35 7.84 -8.99 4.63
N GLU A 36 7.16 -9.74 5.49
CA GLU A 36 7.34 -9.64 6.95
C GLU A 36 8.79 -9.86 7.37
N LYS A 37 9.41 -10.91 6.82
CA LYS A 37 10.82 -11.19 7.06
C LYS A 37 11.72 -10.01 6.65
N ALA A 38 11.45 -9.38 5.50
CA ALA A 38 12.19 -8.21 5.04
C ALA A 38 11.96 -7.00 5.96
N LEU A 39 10.71 -6.68 6.29
CA LEU A 39 10.36 -5.55 7.14
C LEU A 39 10.96 -5.70 8.55
N ARG A 40 10.94 -6.90 9.14
CA ARG A 40 11.60 -7.18 10.42
C ARG A 40 13.11 -6.95 10.35
N LYS A 41 13.77 -7.31 9.24
CA LYS A 41 15.20 -7.04 9.01
C LYS A 41 15.53 -5.55 8.97
N TYR A 42 14.72 -4.74 8.29
CA TYR A 42 14.97 -3.30 8.13
C TYR A 42 14.46 -2.45 9.31
N PHE A 43 13.33 -2.82 9.91
CA PHE A 43 12.60 -2.01 10.89
C PHE A 43 12.52 -2.61 12.30
N GLY A 44 12.94 -3.86 12.51
CA GLY A 44 12.79 -4.53 13.82
C GLY A 44 13.42 -3.77 15.00
N ARG A 45 14.49 -3.00 14.76
CA ARG A 45 15.12 -2.13 15.78
C ARG A 45 14.24 -0.95 16.23
N ARG A 46 13.19 -0.63 15.49
CA ARG A 46 12.23 0.44 15.79
C ARG A 46 10.98 -0.06 16.54
N GLY A 47 10.93 -1.34 16.87
CA GLY A 47 9.86 -1.95 17.65
C GLY A 47 8.76 -2.60 16.82
N GLU A 48 7.99 -3.47 17.47
CA GLU A 48 6.98 -4.31 16.82
C GLU A 48 5.85 -3.48 16.20
N ALA A 49 5.41 -2.41 16.88
CA ALA A 49 4.37 -1.52 16.37
C ALA A 49 4.74 -0.91 15.00
N VAL A 50 6.02 -0.59 14.78
CA VAL A 50 6.49 -0.08 13.49
C VAL A 50 6.45 -1.17 12.44
N VAL A 51 6.85 -2.40 12.77
CA VAL A 51 6.81 -3.53 11.82
C VAL A 51 5.36 -3.81 11.40
N GLN A 52 4.43 -3.88 12.35
CA GLN A 52 3.01 -4.13 12.07
C GLN A 52 2.38 -3.01 11.23
N ALA A 53 2.64 -1.74 11.56
CA ALA A 53 2.15 -0.62 10.77
C ALA A 53 2.65 -0.64 9.31
N ASN A 54 3.88 -1.11 9.07
CA ASN A 54 4.39 -1.27 7.71
C ASN A 54 3.77 -2.49 7.02
N LEU A 55 3.55 -3.61 7.73
CA LEU A 55 2.85 -4.77 7.19
C LEU A 55 1.43 -4.43 6.74
N ASP A 56 0.69 -3.71 7.57
CA ASP A 56 -0.67 -3.27 7.25
C ASP A 56 -0.65 -2.38 6.00
N ALA A 57 0.32 -1.47 5.88
CA ALA A 57 0.44 -0.63 4.70
C ALA A 57 0.75 -1.44 3.41
N VAL A 58 1.58 -2.49 3.49
CA VAL A 58 1.81 -3.38 2.33
C VAL A 58 0.53 -4.14 1.97
N LYS A 59 -0.15 -4.73 2.97
CA LYS A 59 -1.43 -5.45 2.74
C LYS A 59 -2.46 -4.57 2.07
N ARG A 60 -2.65 -3.34 2.56
CA ARG A 60 -3.58 -2.40 1.94
C ARG A 60 -3.21 -2.07 0.50
N GLY A 61 -1.92 -1.82 0.23
CA GLY A 61 -1.45 -1.62 -1.14
C GLY A 61 -1.70 -2.81 -2.06
N HIS A 62 -1.62 -4.03 -1.52
CA HIS A 62 -1.86 -5.26 -2.25
C HIS A 62 -3.35 -5.56 -2.48
N ASP A 63 -4.19 -5.35 -1.47
CA ASP A 63 -5.61 -5.77 -1.47
C ASP A 63 -6.56 -4.68 -2.00
N GLU A 64 -6.21 -3.40 -1.82
CA GLU A 64 -7.06 -2.26 -2.20
C GLU A 64 -6.71 -1.67 -3.57
N VAL A 65 -5.71 -2.21 -4.26
CA VAL A 65 -5.36 -1.76 -5.62
C VAL A 65 -6.48 -2.13 -6.60
N ILE A 66 -6.92 -1.14 -7.36
CA ILE A 66 -7.93 -1.31 -8.40
C ILE A 66 -7.37 -0.84 -9.74
N GLU A 67 -7.69 -1.59 -10.79
CA GLU A 67 -7.46 -1.12 -12.15
C GLU A 67 -8.49 -0.04 -12.49
N LEU A 68 -8.01 1.08 -13.06
CA LEU A 68 -8.88 2.10 -13.61
C LEU A 68 -9.08 1.82 -15.10
N PRO A 69 -10.30 1.46 -15.56
CA PRO A 69 -10.53 1.10 -16.96
C PRO A 69 -10.24 2.27 -17.91
N ALA A 70 -9.75 1.96 -19.12
CA ALA A 70 -9.40 2.97 -20.12
C ALA A 70 -10.59 3.86 -20.52
N GLU A 71 -11.80 3.30 -20.50
CA GLU A 71 -13.04 4.00 -20.78
C GLU A 71 -13.31 5.09 -19.74
N VAL A 72 -13.00 4.82 -18.46
CA VAL A 72 -13.12 5.79 -17.36
C VAL A 72 -12.10 6.91 -17.53
N ILE A 73 -10.87 6.58 -17.92
CA ILE A 73 -9.80 7.56 -18.18
C ILE A 73 -10.14 8.47 -19.35
N ALA A 74 -10.80 7.94 -20.38
CA ALA A 74 -11.20 8.68 -21.58
C ALA A 74 -12.39 9.63 -21.36
N LEU A 75 -13.09 9.56 -20.22
CA LEU A 75 -14.20 10.47 -19.92
C LEU A 75 -13.69 11.91 -19.74
N GLN A 76 -14.27 12.85 -20.50
CA GLN A 76 -14.09 14.28 -20.21
C GLN A 76 -14.86 14.64 -18.94
N VAL A 77 -14.13 14.86 -17.85
CA VAL A 77 -14.71 15.28 -16.56
C VAL A 77 -15.01 16.78 -16.63
N ASN A 78 -16.21 17.12 -17.09
CA ASN A 78 -16.63 18.52 -17.28
C ASN A 78 -17.07 19.20 -15.98
N SER A 79 -17.13 18.46 -14.86
CA SER A 79 -17.49 18.96 -13.53
C SER A 79 -16.94 18.01 -12.45
N PRO A 80 -15.66 18.11 -12.07
CA PRO A 80 -15.13 17.29 -10.99
C PRO A 80 -15.85 17.65 -9.69
N LYS A 81 -16.63 16.72 -9.14
CA LYS A 81 -17.13 16.84 -7.77
C LYS A 81 -16.00 16.44 -6.83
N PHE A 82 -15.25 17.44 -6.38
CA PHE A 82 -14.33 17.33 -5.27
C PHE A 82 -15.06 17.80 -4.01
N ASN A 83 -15.48 16.89 -3.12
CA ASN A 83 -16.04 17.27 -1.81
C ASN A 83 -14.95 17.67 -0.80
N GLY A 84 -13.74 17.99 -1.28
CA GLY A 84 -12.62 18.40 -0.45
C GLY A 84 -11.88 17.21 0.18
N ALA A 85 -11.39 17.39 1.41
CA ALA A 85 -10.49 16.44 2.08
C ALA A 85 -11.08 15.04 2.30
N SER A 86 -12.40 14.87 2.24
CA SER A 86 -13.08 13.56 2.37
C SER A 86 -12.83 12.63 1.17
N ASP A 87 -12.56 13.20 0.00
CA ASP A 87 -12.39 12.46 -1.27
C ASP A 87 -10.91 12.27 -1.62
N LEU A 88 -10.03 13.04 -0.97
CA LEU A 88 -8.63 12.65 -0.90
C LEU A 88 -8.59 11.34 -0.11
N ILE A 89 -7.90 10.33 -0.64
CA ILE A 89 -7.46 9.17 0.14
C ILE A 89 -6.64 9.75 1.30
N THR A 90 -7.32 10.06 2.39
CA THR A 90 -6.70 10.61 3.58
C THR A 90 -5.84 9.47 4.09
N PRO A 91 -4.52 9.63 4.22
CA PRO A 91 -3.70 8.59 4.83
C PRO A 91 -4.23 8.42 6.26
N VAL A 92 -4.91 7.30 6.51
CA VAL A 92 -5.58 6.94 7.78
C VAL A 92 -4.64 7.03 8.99
N PHE A 93 -3.33 7.19 8.79
CA PHE A 93 -2.30 6.97 9.80
C PHE A 93 -1.52 8.22 10.23
N ALA A 94 -2.01 9.43 9.96
CA ALA A 94 -1.36 10.64 10.47
C ALA A 94 -1.42 10.79 12.02
N ALA A 95 -2.13 9.91 12.73
CA ALA A 95 -2.48 10.12 14.15
C ALA A 95 -1.67 9.32 15.19
N GLN A 96 -0.66 8.52 14.83
CA GLN A 96 0.08 7.75 15.84
C GLN A 96 1.59 7.75 15.63
N GLN A 97 2.26 8.82 16.08
CA GLN A 97 3.64 8.78 16.60
C GLN A 97 4.04 10.15 17.15
N GLU A 98 3.49 10.51 18.31
CA GLU A 98 4.24 11.24 19.34
C GLU A 98 4.57 10.23 20.44
N ALA A 99 5.80 9.70 20.40
CA ALA A 99 6.59 9.17 21.51
C ALA A 99 7.95 8.70 20.95
#